data_AF-A0A6N7C454-F1
#
_entry.id   AF-A0A6N7C454-F1
#
_cell.length_a   1.000
_cell.length_b   1.000
_cell.length_c   1.000
_cell.angle_alpha   90.00
_cell.angle_beta   90.00
_cell.angle_gamma   90.00
#
_symmetry.space_group_name_H-M   'P 1'
#
loop_
_entity.id
_entity.type
_entity.pdbx_description
1 polymer ?
#
loop_
_entity_poly.entity_id
_entity_poly.type
_entity_poly.pdbx_seq_one_letter_code
_entity_poly.pdbx_strand_id
1 'polypeptide(L)' 'MKSLDDAVLAFARVWAPYGGPSPEDIFVEFGISRVSFYRRVQSRLRALPPVPLSDTEKRRLIEVIDRHVTGASTVCT' A
#
# COMPACT_ATOMS: atom_id res chain seq x y z
N MET A 1 12.75 12.28 10.92
CA MET A 1 11.33 11.91 11.07
C MET A 1 10.92 11.25 9.76
N LYS A 2 10.43 10.00 9.75
CA LYS A 2 9.99 9.35 8.50
C LYS A 2 8.67 10.00 8.05
N SER A 3 8.52 10.24 6.74
CA SER A 3 7.24 10.71 6.19
C SER A 3 6.17 9.64 6.41
N LEU A 4 4.91 10.06 6.55
CA LEU A 4 3.77 9.15 6.56
C LEU A 4 3.76 8.25 5.31
N ASP A 5 4.17 8.77 4.16
CA ASP A 5 4.26 7.98 2.92
C ASP A 5 5.36 6.91 2.98
N ASP A 6 6.48 7.21 3.64
CA ASP A 6 7.55 6.21 3.88
C ASP A 6 7.09 5.14 4.87
N ALA A 7 6.33 5.51 5.90
CA ALA A 7 5.77 4.58 6.87
C ALA A 7 4.72 3.66 6.22
N VAL A 8 3.84 4.22 5.40
CA VAL A 8 2.84 3.47 4.62
C VAL A 8 3.51 2.49 3.66
N LEU A 9 4.57 2.90 2.96
CA LEU A 9 5.31 2.00 2.08
C LEU A 9 6.03 0.89 2.86
N ALA A 10 6.68 1.22 3.99
CA ALA A 10 7.35 0.23 4.83
C ALA A 10 6.36 -0.82 5.33
N PHE A 11 5.18 -0.40 5.78
CA PHE A 11 4.13 -1.31 6.21
C PHE A 11 3.63 -2.18 5.05
N ALA A 12 3.37 -1.58 3.87
CA ALA A 12 2.95 -2.35 2.70
C ALA A 12 3.98 -3.43 2.29
N ARG A 13 5.29 -3.18 2.47
CA ARG A 13 6.34 -4.16 2.19
C ARG A 13 6.29 -5.37 3.10
N VAL A 14 6.03 -5.17 4.39
CA VAL A 14 5.91 -6.25 5.38
C VAL A 14 4.74 -7.17 5.03
N TRP A 15 3.64 -6.59 4.57
CA TRP A 15 2.41 -7.30 4.27
C TRP A 15 2.29 -7.82 2.83
N ALA A 16 3.14 -7.35 1.91
CA ALA A 16 3.08 -7.75 0.49
C ALA A 16 3.13 -9.28 0.26
N PRO A 17 3.95 -10.07 0.98
CA PRO A 17 3.93 -11.54 0.84
C PRO A 17 2.61 -12.19 1.24
N TYR A 18 1.83 -11.54 2.10
CA TYR A 18 0.55 -12.03 2.61
C TYR A 18 -0.65 -11.48 1.82
N GLY A 19 -0.41 -10.75 0.72
CA GLY A 19 -1.48 -10.15 -0.09
C GLY A 19 -1.91 -8.74 0.36
N GLY A 20 -1.14 -8.11 1.25
CA GLY A 20 -1.40 -6.77 1.78
C GLY A 20 -2.14 -6.78 3.12
N PRO A 21 -2.11 -5.67 3.87
CA PRO A 21 -2.76 -5.58 5.16
C PRO A 21 -4.28 -5.52 5.04
N SER A 22 -4.97 -5.97 6.08
CA SER A 22 -6.43 -5.87 6.18
C SER A 22 -6.89 -4.40 6.34
N PRO A 23 -8.16 -4.06 6.04
CA PRO A 23 -8.67 -2.71 6.27
C PRO A 23 -8.59 -2.26 7.74
N GLU A 24 -8.78 -3.19 8.67
CA GLU A 24 -8.72 -2.94 10.11
C GLU A 24 -7.29 -2.64 10.59
N ASP A 25 -6.30 -3.41 10.14
CA ASP A 25 -4.88 -3.16 10.45
C ASP A 25 -4.44 -1.79 9.94
N ILE A 26 -4.86 -1.43 8.71
CA ILE A 26 -4.56 -0.12 8.13
C ILE A 26 -5.18 1.01 8.97
N PHE A 27 -6.43 0.82 9.42
CA PHE A 27 -7.13 1.83 10.18
C PHE A 27 -6.55 1.99 11.59
N VAL A 28 -6.19 0.88 12.26
CA VAL A 28 -5.56 0.90 13.58
C VAL A 28 -4.19 1.59 13.53
N GLU A 29 -3.37 1.29 12.52
CA GLU A 29 -2.00 1.80 12.43
C GLU A 29 -1.94 3.26 11.93
N PHE A 30 -2.78 3.62 10.95
CA PHE A 30 -2.65 4.90 10.23
C PHE A 30 -3.89 5.81 10.33
N GLY A 31 -5.02 5.31 10.84
CA GLY A 31 -6.28 6.07 10.90
C GLY A 31 -6.86 6.44 9.53
N ILE A 32 -6.49 5.73 8.46
CA ILE A 32 -6.94 6.00 7.09
C ILE A 32 -7.65 4.81 6.48
N SER A 33 -8.46 5.07 5.46
CA SER A 33 -9.12 4.00 4.70
C SER A 33 -8.11 3.15 3.92
N ARG A 34 -8.48 1.90 3.62
CA ARG A 34 -7.73 1.01 2.73
C ARG A 34 -7.41 1.66 1.38
N VAL A 35 -8.36 2.37 0.78
CA VAL A 35 -8.16 3.03 -0.53
C VAL A 35 -7.13 4.15 -0.40
N SER A 36 -7.24 4.99 0.63
CA SER A 36 -6.29 6.07 0.91
C SER A 36 -4.88 5.52 1.13
N PHE A 37 -4.75 4.40 1.84
CA PHE A 37 -3.49 3.71 2.06
C PHE A 37 -2.82 3.28 0.76
N TYR A 38 -3.49 2.50 -0.09
CA TYR A 38 -2.89 2.01 -1.34
C TYR A 38 -2.59 3.13 -2.34
N ARG A 39 -3.39 4.21 -2.37
CA ARG A 39 -3.08 5.40 -3.18
C ARG A 39 -1.79 6.08 -2.71
N ARG A 40 -1.55 6.14 -1.40
CA ARG A 40 -0.31 6.69 -0.83
C ARG A 40 0.89 5.79 -1.12
N VAL A 41 0.76 4.47 -0.99
CA VAL A 41 1.80 3.51 -1.42
C VAL A 41 2.16 3.75 -2.90
N GLN A 42 1.17 3.85 -3.78
CA GLN A 42 1.38 4.10 -5.20
C GLN A 42 2.06 5.45 -5.47
N SER A 43 1.64 6.50 -4.76
CA SER A 43 2.28 7.82 -4.85
C SER A 43 3.74 7.75 -4.46
N ARG A 44 4.06 7.11 -3.32
CA ARG A 44 5.43 7.02 -2.82
C ARG A 44 6.35 6.23 -3.75
N LEU A 45 5.84 5.17 -4.38
CA LEU A 45 6.57 4.39 -5.38
C LEU A 45 6.95 5.21 -6.63
N ARG A 46 6.19 6.26 -6.95
CA ARG A 46 6.45 7.17 -8.08
C ARG A 46 7.27 8.40 -7.67
N ALA A 47 7.33 8.72 -6.38
CA ALA A 47 8.00 9.89 -5.85
C ALA A 47 9.54 9.78 -5.89
N LEU A 48 10.21 10.94 -6.02
CA LEU A 48 11.66 11.06 -5.97
C LEU A 48 12.14 11.46 -4.54
N PRO A 49 13.29 10.94 -4.07
CA PRO A 49 14.11 9.93 -4.71
C PRO A 49 13.40 8.56 -4.73
N PRO A 50 13.69 7.73 -5.75
CA PRO A 50 13.11 6.41 -5.86
C PRO A 50 13.52 5.56 -4.67
N VAL A 51 12.55 4.79 -4.14
CA VAL A 51 12.81 3.89 -3.02
C VAL A 51 13.62 2.71 -3.53
N PRO A 52 14.72 2.32 -2.86
CA PRO A 52 15.46 1.12 -3.23
C PRO A 52 14.57 -0.11 -3.00
N LEU A 53 14.12 -0.70 -4.10
CA LEU A 53 13.28 -1.89 -4.15
C LEU A 53 13.80 -2.81 -5.24
N SER A 54 13.89 -4.11 -4.96
CA SER A 54 14.13 -5.10 -6.00
C SER A 54 12.93 -5.17 -6.95
N ASP A 55 13.17 -5.64 -8.19
CA ASP A 55 12.08 -5.82 -9.16
C ASP A 55 11.01 -6.79 -8.68
N THR A 56 11.38 -7.78 -7.88
CA THR A 56 10.43 -8.75 -7.28
C THR A 56 9.54 -8.06 -6.24
N GLU A 57 10.11 -7.24 -5.36
CA GLU A 57 9.33 -6.48 -4.37
C GLU A 57 8.41 -5.48 -5.05
N LYS A 58 8.92 -4.76 -6.05
CA LYS A 58 8.15 -3.78 -6.81
C LYS A 58 6.97 -4.44 -7.53
N ARG A 59 7.18 -5.60 -8.18
CA ARG A 59 6.10 -6.36 -8.83
C ARG A 59 5.04 -6.81 -7.84
N ARG A 60 5.43 -7.37 -6.69
CA ARG A 60 4.49 -7.79 -5.65
C ARG A 60 3.66 -6.62 -5.11
N LEU A 61 4.30 -5.48 -4.84
CA LEU A 61 3.58 -4.29 -4.39
C LEU A 61 2.59 -3.79 -5.44
N ILE A 62 2.97 -3.77 -6.72
CA ILE A 62 2.07 -3.37 -7.81
C ILE A 62 0.87 -4.32 -7.89
N GLU A 63 1.09 -5.63 -7.79
CA GLU A 63 0.03 -6.64 -7.81
C GLU A 63 -0.97 -6.45 -6.65
N VAL A 64 -0.46 -6.24 -5.44
CA VAL A 64 -1.28 -5.97 -4.25
C VAL A 64 -2.06 -4.66 -4.42
N ILE A 65 -1.41 -3.58 -4.87
CA ILE A 65 -2.08 -2.30 -5.11
C ILE A 65 -3.20 -2.46 -6.13
N ASP A 66 -2.95 -3.13 -7.26
CA ASP A 66 -3.95 -3.32 -8.30
C ASP A 66 -5.17 -4.10 -7.78
N ARG A 67 -4.94 -5.19 -7.05
CA ARG A 67 -6.01 -5.99 -6.43
C ARG A 67 -6.91 -5.16 -5.52
N HIS A 68 -6.33 -4.29 -4.71
CA HIS A 68 -7.06 -3.53 -3.69
C HIS A 68 -7.59 -2.17 -4.17
N VAL A 69 -7.02 -1.60 -5.23
CA VAL A 69 -7.53 -0.38 -5.88
C VAL A 69 -8.65 -0.72 -6.86
N THR A 70 -8.51 -1.81 -7.63
CA THR A 70 -9.51 -2.25 -8.62
C THR A 70 -10.73 -2.91 -7.95
N GLY A 71 -10.56 -3.50 -6.76
CA GLY A 71 -11.65 -4.05 -5.95
C GLY A 71 -12.56 -3.02 -5.26
N ALA A 72 -12.46 -1.73 -5.57
CA ALA A 72 -13.26 -0.67 -4.95
C ALA A 72 -14.74 -0.61 -5.43
N SER A 73 -15.19 -1.54 -6.28
CA SER A 73 -16.54 -1.53 -6.87
C SER A 73 -17.49 -2.65 -6.43
N THR A 74 -17.20 -3.41 -5.38
CA THR A 74 -18.14 -4.47 -4.96
C THR A 74 -18.24 -4.51 -3.45
N VAL A 75 -19.16 -3.70 -2.90
CA VAL A 75 -20.35 -4.15 -2.15
C VAL A 75 -21.09 -2.89 -1.69
N CYS A 76 -22.14 -2.52 -2.44
CA CYS A 76 -23.37 -1.95 -1.88
C CYS A 76 -24.47 -2.93 -2.28
N THR A 77 -24.94 -3.74 -1.35
CA THR A 77 -26.17 -4.53 -1.46
C THR A 77 -26.85 -4.47 -0.11
#